data_AF-A0A0E0I8P2-F1
#
_entry.id   AF-A0A0E0I8P2-F1
#
_cell.length_a   1.000
_cell.length_b   1.000
_cell.length_c   1.000
_cell.angle_alpha   90.00
_cell.angle_beta   90.00
_cell.angle_gamma   90.00
#
_symmetry.space_group_name_H-M   'P 1'
#
loop_
_entity.id
_entity.type
_entity.pdbx_description
1 polymer ?
#
loop_
_entity_poly.entity_id
_entity_poly.type
_entity_poly.pdbx_seq_one_letter_code
_entity_poly.pdbx_strand_id
1 'polypeptide(L)'
;MSPAAYKICWKSGCYDSDILAAMDEAAADGVDVISLSVDAGGYAPSFFRDSIAIGSLHAQGHCGVRVRWQLRLGEYTATNITPWILTVGASTIDREFPADVVLGNNQVYGGVSLYSGEPLNSTLLPVAYAGDCGSRLCIIGELDSTKVSGKIVLCEYGSNARSPAASGAHPRAQER
;
A
#
# COMPACT_ATOMS: atom_id res chain seq x y z
N MET A 1 4.15 29.65 5.33
CA MET A 1 4.27 28.40 6.10
C MET A 1 4.99 27.40 5.21
N SER A 2 6.22 27.03 5.55
CA SER A 2 7.05 26.15 4.74
C SER A 2 7.04 24.74 5.35
N PRO A 3 6.96 23.66 4.55
CA PRO A 3 7.01 22.31 5.09
C PRO A 3 8.41 21.97 5.59
N ALA A 4 8.49 21.29 6.74
CA ALA A 4 9.69 20.63 7.25
C ALA A 4 9.53 19.11 7.12
N ALA A 5 10.62 18.41 6.79
CA ALA A 5 10.60 16.96 6.56
C ALA A 5 11.66 16.25 7.40
N TYR A 6 11.20 15.35 8.27
CA TYR A 6 12.05 14.54 9.16
C TYR A 6 11.98 13.08 8.71
N LYS A 7 13.09 12.54 8.22
CA LYS A 7 13.14 11.17 7.70
C LYS A 7 13.37 10.18 8.83
N ILE A 8 12.33 9.41 9.15
CA ILE A 8 12.35 8.40 10.23
C ILE A 8 12.34 6.94 9.75
N CYS A 9 12.13 6.72 8.45
CA CYS A 9 11.97 5.39 7.88
C CYS A 9 13.03 5.09 6.82
N TRP A 10 13.49 3.85 6.84
CA TRP A 10 14.50 3.29 5.97
C TRP A 10 14.01 1.97 5.35
N LYS A 11 14.83 1.34 4.50
CA LYS A 11 14.50 0.04 3.93
C LYS A 11 14.25 -1.05 5.00
N SER A 12 14.87 -0.91 6.16
CA SER A 12 14.72 -1.84 7.29
C SER A 12 13.56 -1.51 8.23
N GLY A 13 12.83 -0.41 8.00
CA GLY A 13 11.74 0.04 8.85
C GLY A 13 11.97 1.43 9.46
N CYS A 14 11.14 1.78 10.43
CA CYS A 14 11.21 3.04 11.15
C CYS A 14 11.57 2.72 12.60
N TYR A 15 12.73 3.20 13.05
CA TYR A 15 13.21 2.89 14.40
C TYR A 15 12.62 3.85 15.43
N ASP A 16 12.30 3.34 16.62
CA ASP A 16 11.80 4.17 17.73
C ASP A 16 12.73 5.34 18.06
N SER A 17 14.05 5.13 17.96
CA SER A 17 15.05 6.18 18.16
C SER A 17 14.93 7.31 17.14
N ASP A 18 14.67 6.97 15.87
CA ASP A 18 14.54 7.95 14.79
C ASP A 18 13.23 8.73 14.95
N ILE A 19 12.14 8.06 15.37
CA ILE A 19 10.85 8.68 15.66
C ILE A 19 10.98 9.71 16.78
N LEU A 20 11.60 9.34 17.90
CA LEU A 20 11.79 10.24 19.03
C LEU A 20 12.68 11.43 18.66
N ALA A 21 13.82 11.18 18.00
CA ALA A 21 14.72 12.24 17.57
C ALA A 21 14.03 13.23 16.62
N ALA A 22 13.21 12.74 15.70
CA ALA A 22 12.46 13.60 14.79
C ALA A 22 11.37 14.42 15.48
N MET A 23 10.69 13.86 16.48
CA MET A 23 9.67 14.60 17.24
C MET A 23 10.28 15.68 18.12
N ASP A 24 11.42 15.39 18.76
CA ASP A 24 12.17 16.36 19.55
C ASP A 24 12.68 17.52 18.67
N GLU A 25 13.27 17.19 17.50
CA GLU A 25 13.74 18.23 16.56
C GLU A 25 12.59 19.05 15.99
N ALA A 26 11.47 18.41 15.62
CA ALA A 26 10.30 19.11 15.14
C ALA A 26 9.71 20.08 16.19
N ALA A 27 9.71 19.67 17.46
CA ALA A 27 9.30 20.54 18.56
C ALA A 27 10.28 21.71 18.76
N ALA A 28 11.59 21.46 18.64
CA ALA A 28 12.62 22.49 18.74
C ALA A 28 12.56 23.51 17.59
N ASP A 29 12.25 23.04 16.38
CA ASP A 29 12.01 23.88 15.20
C ASP A 29 10.70 24.68 15.30
N GLY A 30 9.85 24.39 16.30
CA GLY A 30 8.60 25.10 16.54
C GLY A 30 7.53 24.81 15.50
N VAL A 31 7.46 23.58 14.97
CA VAL A 31 6.43 23.22 13.98
C VAL A 31 5.02 23.28 14.57
N ASP A 32 4.07 23.80 13.78
CA ASP A 32 2.67 23.93 14.22
C ASP A 32 1.87 22.63 14.14
N VAL A 33 2.25 21.69 13.26
CA VAL A 33 1.59 20.38 13.13
C VAL A 33 2.59 19.32 12.67
N ILE A 34 2.68 18.20 13.40
CA ILE A 34 3.40 16.99 12.97
C ILE A 34 2.41 16.03 12.32
N SER A 35 2.61 15.74 11.03
CA SER A 35 1.88 14.70 10.30
C SER A 35 2.70 13.41 10.24
N LEU A 36 2.28 12.40 10.99
CA LEU A 36 2.97 11.11 11.07
C LEU A 36 2.08 9.99 10.51
N SER A 37 2.62 9.11 9.66
CA SER A 37 1.88 7.99 9.04
C SER A 37 2.61 6.65 9.22
N VAL A 38 3.02 6.40 10.45
CA VAL A 38 3.60 5.15 10.94
C VAL A 38 2.90 4.71 12.21
N ASP A 39 2.99 3.43 12.53
CA ASP A 39 2.45 2.84 13.73
C ASP A 39 3.36 1.70 14.21
N ALA A 40 3.12 1.20 15.43
CA ALA A 40 3.90 0.12 16.04
C ALA A 40 3.71 -1.26 15.37
N GLY A 41 2.75 -1.40 14.45
CA GLY A 41 2.33 -2.67 13.87
C GLY A 41 1.57 -3.58 14.86
N GLY A 42 0.53 -4.26 14.38
CA GLY A 42 -0.24 -5.18 15.22
C GLY A 42 -1.18 -4.46 16.19
N TYR A 43 -0.96 -4.63 17.49
CA TYR A 43 -1.81 -4.05 18.55
C TYR A 43 -1.16 -2.83 19.19
N ALA A 44 -1.98 -1.93 19.74
CA ALA A 44 -1.49 -0.76 20.46
C ALA A 44 -0.63 -1.18 21.67
N PRO A 45 0.65 -0.77 21.74
CA PRO A 45 1.48 -0.96 22.92
C PRO A 45 0.99 -0.11 24.11
N SER A 46 1.51 -0.40 25.30
CA SER A 46 1.34 0.48 26.45
C SER A 46 2.00 1.83 26.19
N PHE A 47 1.38 2.94 26.63
CA PHE A 47 1.84 4.30 26.34
C PHE A 47 3.30 4.57 26.74
N PHE A 48 3.77 3.98 27.83
CA PHE A 48 5.15 4.15 28.31
C PHE A 48 6.19 3.31 27.54
N ARG A 49 5.73 2.51 26.58
CA ARG A 49 6.56 1.69 25.68
C ARG A 49 6.32 2.01 24.22
N ASP A 50 5.64 3.12 23.96
CA ASP A 50 5.28 3.58 22.62
C ASP A 50 6.05 4.88 22.33
N SER A 51 7.00 4.81 21.41
CA SER A 51 7.82 5.96 21.01
C SER A 51 6.97 7.10 20.44
N ILE A 52 5.88 6.77 19.74
CA ILE A 52 4.94 7.74 19.18
C ILE A 52 4.15 8.40 20.31
N ALA A 53 3.69 7.63 21.30
CA ALA A 53 3.01 8.18 22.48
C ALA A 53 3.90 9.13 23.27
N ILE A 54 5.14 8.72 23.55
CA ILE A 54 6.10 9.49 24.36
C ILE A 54 6.49 10.77 23.63
N GLY A 55 6.94 10.66 22.37
CA GLY A 55 7.38 11.82 21.60
C GLY A 55 6.25 12.81 21.33
N SER A 56 5.03 12.32 21.02
CA SER A 56 3.88 13.21 20.79
C SER A 56 3.41 13.93 22.05
N LEU A 57 3.56 13.31 23.23
CA LEU A 57 3.28 13.96 24.51
C LEU A 57 4.28 15.09 24.79
N HIS A 58 5.56 14.85 24.51
CA HIS A 58 6.63 15.84 24.70
C HIS A 58 6.53 17.02 23.74
N ALA A 59 6.12 16.77 22.48
CA ALA A 59 5.93 17.79 21.45
C ALA A 59 4.73 18.75 21.70
N GLN A 60 3.99 18.58 22.81
CA GLN A 60 2.94 19.49 23.36
C GLN A 60 2.13 20.31 22.34
N GLY A 61 0.92 19.85 22.02
CA GLY A 61 -0.16 20.68 21.45
C GLY A 61 -0.30 20.68 19.91
N HIS A 62 0.62 20.05 19.18
CA HIS A 62 0.74 20.19 17.73
C HIS A 62 0.97 18.86 16.98
N CYS A 63 0.54 17.71 17.52
CA CYS A 63 0.70 16.40 16.85
C CYS A 63 -0.59 15.90 16.19
N GLY A 64 -0.65 15.93 14.86
CA GLY A 64 -1.70 15.28 14.05
C GLY A 64 -1.19 13.96 13.47
N VAL A 65 -1.25 12.86 14.22
CA VAL A 65 -0.79 11.55 13.71
C VAL A 65 -1.89 10.89 12.89
N ARG A 66 -1.67 10.74 11.57
CA ARG A 66 -2.57 9.99 10.69
C ARG A 66 -2.34 8.49 10.88
N VAL A 67 -3.37 7.79 11.35
CA VAL A 67 -3.36 6.32 11.34
C VAL A 67 -3.64 5.80 9.93
N ARG A 68 -2.92 4.74 9.58
CA ARG A 68 -3.08 4.02 8.33
C ARG A 68 -4.31 3.13 8.43
N TRP A 69 -5.19 3.24 7.44
CA TRP A 69 -6.16 2.19 7.18
C TRP A 69 -5.47 0.98 6.58
N GLN A 70 -5.41 -0.10 7.36
CA GLN A 70 -5.31 -1.43 6.80
C GLN A 70 -6.75 -1.96 6.70
N LEU A 71 -7.23 -2.15 5.47
CA LEU A 71 -8.57 -2.59 5.07
C LEU A 71 -8.96 -4.01 5.58
N ARG A 72 -8.36 -4.49 6.67
CA ARG A 72 -8.37 -5.91 7.04
C ARG A 72 -8.26 -6.24 8.53
N LEU A 73 -8.23 -5.27 9.44
CA LEU A 73 -7.91 -5.62 10.82
C LEU A 73 -9.14 -5.84 11.73
N GLY A 74 -10.35 -5.44 11.34
CA GLY A 74 -11.54 -5.65 12.17
C GLY A 74 -11.54 -4.78 13.43
N GLU A 75 -12.40 -5.09 14.40
CA GLU A 75 -12.51 -4.33 15.65
C GLU A 75 -11.23 -4.39 16.50
N TYR A 76 -10.96 -3.35 17.32
CA TYR A 76 -9.85 -3.29 18.28
C TYR A 76 -8.43 -3.34 17.70
N THR A 77 -8.24 -2.81 16.49
CA THR A 77 -6.95 -2.85 15.79
C THR A 77 -6.31 -1.49 15.55
N ALA A 78 -6.92 -0.44 16.10
CA ALA A 78 -6.32 0.88 16.10
C ALA A 78 -5.05 0.91 16.97
N THR A 79 -4.01 1.51 16.42
CA THR A 79 -2.76 1.90 17.08
C THR A 79 -2.72 3.43 17.20
N ASN A 80 -1.77 4.00 17.95
CA ASN A 80 -1.70 5.45 18.24
C ASN A 80 -2.94 6.00 18.97
N ILE A 81 -3.43 5.25 19.97
CA ILE A 81 -4.71 5.50 20.65
C ILE A 81 -4.61 6.45 21.86
N THR A 82 -3.51 7.19 21.99
CA THR A 82 -3.34 8.10 23.13
C THR A 82 -4.28 9.31 23.05
N PRO A 83 -4.80 9.82 24.18
CA PRO A 83 -5.78 10.92 24.17
C PRO A 83 -5.32 12.24 23.52
N TRP A 84 -4.00 12.48 23.44
CA TRP A 84 -3.41 13.69 22.87
C TRP A 84 -3.07 13.57 21.38
N ILE A 85 -3.31 12.40 20.77
CA ILE A 85 -3.10 12.18 19.34
C ILE A 85 -4.43 12.24 18.62
N LEU A 86 -4.53 13.05 17.57
CA LEU A 86 -5.64 12.98 16.62
C LEU A 86 -5.47 11.77 15.70
N THR A 87 -6.07 10.64 16.06
CA THR A 87 -6.07 9.43 15.23
C THR A 87 -7.20 9.46 14.19
N VAL A 88 -6.82 9.25 12.93
CA VAL A 88 -7.70 9.41 11.76
C VAL A 88 -7.89 8.06 11.06
N GLY A 89 -9.15 7.64 10.86
CA GLY A 89 -9.49 6.49 10.01
C GLY A 89 -9.51 6.87 8.53
N ALA A 90 -9.39 5.89 7.62
CA ALA A 90 -9.57 6.16 6.19
C ALA A 90 -10.98 5.80 5.73
N SER A 91 -11.46 6.56 4.76
CA SER A 91 -12.70 6.32 4.03
C SER A 91 -12.42 6.32 2.53
N THR A 92 -13.43 5.93 1.76
CA THR A 92 -13.44 6.14 0.31
C THR A 92 -13.91 7.56 -0.03
N ILE A 93 -13.63 7.98 -1.26
CA ILE A 93 -14.27 9.12 -1.92
C ILE A 93 -15.11 8.60 -3.09
N ASP A 94 -15.88 9.48 -3.72
CA ASP A 94 -16.74 9.17 -4.88
C ASP A 94 -15.98 8.87 -6.18
N ARG A 95 -14.67 9.13 -6.23
CA ARG A 95 -13.82 8.82 -7.39
C ARG A 95 -13.39 7.35 -7.42
N GLU A 96 -13.61 6.71 -8.56
CA GLU A 96 -13.14 5.37 -8.89
C GLU A 96 -12.27 5.37 -10.16
N PHE A 97 -11.50 4.29 -10.38
CA PHE A 97 -10.66 4.09 -11.56
C PHE A 97 -11.10 2.81 -12.28
N PRO A 98 -12.20 2.86 -13.06
CA PRO A 98 -12.78 1.68 -13.68
C PRO A 98 -11.87 1.11 -14.75
N ALA A 99 -11.83 -0.22 -14.82
CA ALA A 99 -11.09 -0.98 -15.80
C ALA A 99 -11.90 -2.24 -16.18
N ASP A 100 -12.77 -2.07 -17.17
CA ASP A 100 -13.69 -3.12 -17.58
C ASP A 100 -12.99 -4.20 -18.38
N VAL A 101 -13.33 -5.45 -18.08
CA VAL A 101 -12.89 -6.63 -18.85
C VAL A 101 -14.02 -7.06 -19.76
N VAL A 102 -13.80 -6.93 -21.07
CA VAL A 102 -14.72 -7.41 -22.10
C VAL A 102 -14.22 -8.75 -22.62
N LEU A 103 -15.01 -9.81 -22.40
CA LEU A 103 -14.68 -11.15 -22.88
C LEU A 103 -15.12 -11.35 -24.33
N GLY A 104 -14.57 -12.38 -24.98
CA GLY A 104 -14.93 -12.73 -26.37
C GLY A 104 -16.40 -13.16 -26.56
N ASN A 105 -17.13 -13.42 -25.49
CA ASN A 105 -18.58 -13.69 -25.49
C ASN A 105 -19.43 -12.42 -25.21
N ASN A 106 -18.83 -11.23 -25.28
CA ASN A 106 -19.43 -9.93 -24.98
C ASN A 106 -19.90 -9.75 -23.52
N GLN A 107 -19.53 -10.64 -22.60
CA GLN A 107 -19.72 -10.37 -21.18
C GLN A 107 -18.74 -9.29 -20.72
N VAL A 108 -19.25 -8.34 -19.93
CA VAL A 108 -18.47 -7.25 -19.37
C VAL A 108 -18.40 -7.44 -17.86
N TYR A 109 -17.18 -7.43 -17.33
CA TYR A 109 -16.91 -7.45 -15.90
C TYR A 109 -16.29 -6.13 -15.49
N GLY A 110 -16.99 -5.41 -14.60
CA GLY A 110 -16.47 -4.18 -14.01
C GLY A 110 -15.26 -4.48 -13.13
N GLY A 111 -14.16 -3.76 -13.37
CA GLY A 111 -12.92 -3.89 -12.62
C GLY A 111 -12.39 -2.54 -12.18
N VAL A 112 -11.29 -2.56 -11.43
CA VAL A 112 -10.56 -1.35 -11.02
C VAL A 112 -9.07 -1.50 -11.29
N SER A 113 -8.46 -0.49 -11.88
CA SER A 113 -7.03 -0.49 -12.18
C SER A 113 -6.45 0.91 -12.11
N LEU A 114 -5.23 1.00 -11.59
CA LEU A 114 -4.38 2.21 -11.65
C LEU A 114 -3.26 2.04 -12.68
N TYR A 115 -3.41 1.08 -13.61
CA TYR A 115 -2.43 0.85 -14.65
C TYR A 115 -2.25 2.12 -15.50
N SER A 116 -1.05 2.67 -15.50
CA SER A 116 -0.69 3.91 -16.21
C SER A 116 0.23 3.65 -17.40
N GLY A 117 0.37 2.40 -17.84
CA GLY A 117 1.17 2.05 -19.02
C GLY A 117 0.35 2.10 -20.31
N GLU A 118 0.94 1.58 -21.38
CA GLU A 118 0.29 1.53 -22.69
C GLU A 118 -0.93 0.60 -22.66
N PRO A 119 -2.10 1.05 -23.16
CA PRO A 119 -3.29 0.23 -23.18
C PRO A 119 -3.06 -1.03 -24.02
N LEU A 120 -3.76 -2.11 -23.66
CA LEU A 120 -3.83 -3.27 -24.53
C LEU A 120 -4.49 -2.85 -25.84
N ASN A 121 -3.95 -3.33 -26.96
CA ASN A 121 -4.59 -3.20 -28.26
C ASN A 121 -6.00 -3.84 -28.21
N SER A 122 -6.90 -3.44 -29.11
CA SER A 122 -8.27 -3.97 -29.19
C SER A 122 -8.38 -5.45 -29.60
N THR A 123 -7.25 -6.18 -29.63
CA THR A 123 -7.20 -7.60 -29.95
C THR A 123 -7.54 -8.43 -28.72
N LEU A 124 -8.47 -9.37 -28.86
CA LEU A 124 -8.78 -10.33 -27.81
C LEU A 124 -7.57 -11.23 -27.55
N LEU A 125 -7.12 -11.26 -26.29
CA LEU A 125 -6.06 -12.15 -25.84
C LEU A 125 -6.67 -13.41 -25.19
N PRO A 126 -6.03 -14.59 -25.35
CA PRO A 126 -6.46 -15.78 -24.62
C PRO A 126 -6.32 -15.57 -23.11
N VAL A 127 -7.26 -16.16 -22.35
CA VAL A 127 -7.22 -16.16 -20.89
C VAL A 127 -6.79 -17.54 -20.40
N ALA A 128 -5.88 -17.59 -19.42
CA ALA A 128 -5.46 -18.81 -18.74
C ALA A 128 -5.80 -18.72 -17.25
N TYR A 129 -6.41 -19.77 -16.70
CA TYR A 129 -6.64 -19.85 -15.26
C TYR A 129 -5.35 -20.26 -14.55
N ALA A 130 -4.93 -19.48 -13.56
CA ALA A 130 -3.64 -19.67 -12.90
C ALA A 130 -3.54 -21.01 -12.14
N GLY A 131 -4.67 -21.52 -11.65
CA GLY A 131 -4.74 -22.84 -11.00
C GLY A 131 -4.28 -23.98 -11.91
N ASP A 132 -4.59 -23.89 -13.21
CA ASP A 132 -4.15 -24.88 -14.21
C ASP A 132 -2.69 -24.69 -14.66
N CYS A 133 -2.10 -23.57 -14.25
CA CYS A 133 -0.74 -23.14 -14.59
C CYS A 133 0.25 -23.33 -13.44
N GLY A 134 -0.16 -23.95 -12.32
CA GLY A 134 0.72 -24.29 -11.19
C GLY A 134 0.55 -23.41 -9.96
N SER A 135 -0.11 -22.25 -10.05
CA SER A 135 -0.31 -21.37 -8.89
C SER A 135 -1.61 -20.58 -8.99
N ARG A 136 -2.65 -21.02 -8.27
CA ARG A 136 -3.97 -20.35 -8.21
C ARG A 136 -3.88 -18.86 -7.85
N LEU A 137 -2.90 -18.48 -7.04
CA LEU A 137 -2.69 -17.10 -6.60
C LEU A 137 -1.75 -16.30 -7.51
N CYS A 138 -1.10 -16.91 -8.51
CA CYS A 138 -0.02 -16.26 -9.29
C CYS A 138 1.18 -15.86 -8.43
N ILE A 139 1.68 -16.78 -7.62
CA ILE A 139 2.90 -16.57 -6.84
C ILE A 139 4.09 -16.48 -7.81
N ILE A 140 4.97 -15.50 -7.57
CA ILE A 140 6.14 -15.25 -8.40
C ILE A 140 7.02 -16.51 -8.41
N GLY A 141 7.34 -17.00 -9.61
CA GLY A 141 8.19 -18.18 -9.82
C GLY A 141 7.45 -19.51 -9.86
N GLU A 142 6.15 -19.56 -9.57
CA GLU A 142 5.38 -20.82 -9.55
C GLU A 142 4.55 -21.07 -10.82
N LEU A 143 4.39 -20.06 -11.68
CA LEU A 143 3.64 -20.20 -12.93
C LEU A 143 4.47 -20.88 -14.02
N ASP A 144 3.87 -21.88 -14.67
CA ASP A 144 4.42 -22.50 -15.86
C ASP A 144 4.42 -21.51 -17.04
N SER A 145 5.61 -21.01 -17.37
CA SER A 145 5.84 -20.04 -18.45
C SER A 145 5.26 -20.47 -19.80
N THR A 146 5.24 -21.77 -20.10
CA THR A 146 4.74 -22.30 -21.37
C THR A 146 3.23 -22.19 -21.49
N LYS A 147 2.52 -22.21 -20.35
CA LYS A 147 1.06 -22.11 -20.30
C LYS A 147 0.57 -20.67 -20.29
N VAL A 148 1.37 -19.74 -19.79
CA VAL A 148 0.96 -18.33 -19.57
C VAL A 148 1.51 -17.33 -20.59
N SER A 149 2.55 -17.69 -21.35
CA SER A 149 3.17 -16.76 -22.32
C SER A 149 2.16 -16.26 -23.36
N GLY A 150 2.09 -14.94 -23.54
CA GLY A 150 1.18 -14.27 -24.49
C GLY A 150 -0.30 -14.25 -24.10
N LYS A 151 -0.63 -14.59 -22.85
CA LYS A 151 -2.02 -14.68 -22.36
C LYS A 151 -2.28 -13.74 -21.19
N ILE A 152 -3.55 -13.43 -20.98
CA ILE A 152 -4.02 -12.82 -19.72
C ILE A 152 -4.19 -13.95 -18.70
N VAL A 153 -3.59 -13.81 -17.52
CA VAL A 153 -3.67 -14.83 -16.46
C VAL A 153 -4.71 -14.42 -15.42
N LEU A 154 -5.71 -15.26 -15.20
CA LEU A 154 -6.72 -15.08 -14.16
C LEU A 154 -6.22 -15.67 -12.84
N CYS A 155 -5.91 -14.80 -11.89
CA CYS A 155 -5.45 -15.14 -10.55
C CYS A 155 -6.61 -15.05 -9.55
N GLU A 156 -6.70 -15.98 -8.62
CA GLU A 156 -7.63 -15.82 -7.49
C GLU A 156 -7.08 -14.85 -6.45
N TYR A 157 -8.00 -14.33 -5.64
CA TYR A 157 -7.68 -13.43 -4.55
C TYR A 157 -6.94 -14.16 -3.41
N GLY A 158 -5.84 -13.58 -2.93
CA GLY A 158 -5.07 -14.13 -1.82
C GLY A 158 -4.04 -13.15 -1.25
N SER A 159 -3.19 -13.66 -0.35
CA SER A 159 -2.22 -12.88 0.43
C SER A 159 -0.88 -12.65 -0.29
N ASN A 160 -0.76 -13.00 -1.56
CA ASN A 160 0.44 -12.72 -2.32
C ASN A 160 0.55 -11.21 -2.60
N ALA A 161 1.78 -10.69 -2.58
CA ALA A 161 2.03 -9.36 -3.09
C ALA A 161 1.49 -9.33 -4.52
N ARG A 162 0.54 -8.42 -4.81
CA ARG A 162 0.17 -8.10 -6.18
C ARG A 162 1.46 -7.71 -6.86
N SER A 163 2.00 -8.61 -7.67
CA SER A 163 3.32 -8.44 -8.22
C SER A 163 3.30 -7.31 -9.25
N PRO A 164 4.44 -6.63 -9.45
CA PRO A 164 4.67 -5.66 -10.53
C PRO A 164 4.65 -6.32 -11.92
N ALA A 165 3.70 -7.21 -12.22
CA ALA A 165 3.46 -7.67 -13.58
C ALA A 165 2.98 -6.52 -14.50
N ALA A 166 2.65 -5.36 -13.92
CA ALA A 166 2.48 -4.08 -14.62
C ALA A 166 3.77 -3.24 -14.72
N SER A 167 4.87 -3.62 -14.06
CA SER A 167 6.11 -2.85 -13.97
C SER A 167 7.33 -3.76 -14.06
N GLY A 168 7.55 -4.33 -15.25
CA GLY A 168 8.80 -5.01 -15.56
C GLY A 168 8.69 -6.18 -16.52
N ALA A 169 8.15 -5.97 -17.72
CA ALA A 169 8.47 -6.83 -18.86
C ALA A 169 8.81 -5.91 -20.02
N HIS A 170 10.10 -5.64 -20.17
CA HIS A 170 10.66 -5.10 -21.39
C HIS A 170 11.17 -6.28 -22.22
N PRO A 171 10.37 -6.89 -23.12
CA PRO A 171 10.94 -7.59 -24.23
C PRO A 171 11.37 -6.53 -25.24
N ARG A 172 12.64 -6.16 -25.12
CA ARG A 172 13.40 -5.64 -26.26
C ARG A 172 13.37 -6.77 -27.30
N ALA A 173 12.55 -6.63 -28.33
CA ALA A 173 12.64 -7.43 -29.54
C ALA A 173 12.42 -6.48 -30.72
N GLN A 174 13.53 -5.86 -31.11
CA GLN A 174 13.75 -5.39 -32.46
C GLN A 174 13.69 -6.58 -33.42
N GLU A 175 13.18 -6.29 -34.62
CA GLU A 175 13.38 -6.97 -35.91
C GLU A 175 12.73 -8.37 -36.01
N ARG A 176 11.68 -8.57 -36.81
CA ARG A 176 11.43 -8.11 -38.19
C ARG A 176 9.97 -7.77 -38.45
#